data_AF-A0A9D9LYS6-F1
#
_entry.id   AF-A0A9D9LYS6-F1
#
_cell.length_a   1.000
_cell.length_b   1.000
_cell.length_c   1.000
_cell.angle_alpha   90.00
_cell.angle_beta   90.00
_cell.angle_gamma   90.00
#
_symmetry.space_group_name_H-M   'P 1'
#
loop_
_entity.id
_entity.type
_entity.pdbx_description
1 polymer ?
#
loop_
_entity_poly.entity_id
_entity_poly.type
_entity_poly.pdbx_seq_one_letter_code
_entity_poly.pdbx_strand_id
1 'polypeptide(L)'
;MNKTFLLTSFIVFTMLFAGCAKNTSSIDYAAAFSENGLTQFEVSNESINENSVFELASNGKVLAAYIAFKLIDEGKLSLNTQIAQYLDSSYLTSDPQMQEITVYELLNHSAGFSPSYEFGIDKKIYTVPGENFRYSGVGYMYLQNMLENVTQKSFEALALEYVFVPLKMENSTFEKSKTVLPHMELSNVLLYSSLIFFAVYWLLRLIITITGCCIKRPVRKSKKLNLLCIVDSAGCNVCFVMIFLFFKSSLCFWNYLAFICNSVDMLKKHKVLFLHYARNYGCFLHISAYSAPTDCSYK
;
A
#
# COMPACT_ATOMS: atom_id res chain seq x y z
N MET A 1 21.65 7.25 -11.35
CA MET A 1 21.04 6.15 -10.57
C MET A 1 20.56 6.70 -9.23
N ASN A 2 19.31 6.42 -8.88
CA ASN A 2 18.42 7.29 -8.12
C ASN A 2 18.62 7.26 -6.60
N LYS A 3 18.80 8.45 -6.00
CA LYS A 3 18.68 8.70 -4.55
C LYS A 3 17.26 8.45 -4.00
N THR A 4 16.27 8.29 -4.90
CA THR A 4 14.87 7.99 -4.58
C THR A 4 14.66 6.57 -4.04
N PHE A 5 15.57 5.63 -4.31
CA PHE A 5 15.45 4.22 -3.89
C PHE A 5 15.86 3.98 -2.41
N LEU A 6 16.70 4.87 -1.86
CA LEU A 6 17.16 4.79 -0.47
C LEU A 6 16.12 5.32 0.52
N LEU A 7 15.33 6.34 0.13
CA LEU A 7 14.32 6.92 1.02
C LEU A 7 13.07 6.04 1.16
N THR A 8 12.66 5.36 0.08
CA THR A 8 11.53 4.42 0.11
C THR A 8 11.90 3.12 0.84
N SER A 9 13.13 2.63 0.72
CA SER A 9 13.62 1.53 1.55
C SER A 9 13.63 1.89 3.04
N PHE A 10 14.03 3.12 3.41
CA PHE A 10 14.08 3.50 4.83
C PHE A 10 12.70 3.64 5.47
N ILE A 11 11.69 4.12 4.74
CA ILE A 11 10.31 4.29 5.23
C ILE A 11 9.59 2.94 5.33
N VAL A 12 9.78 2.05 4.36
CA VAL A 12 9.23 0.68 4.41
C VAL A 12 9.90 -0.14 5.51
N PHE A 13 11.22 0.05 5.71
CA PHE A 13 11.95 -0.61 6.80
C PHE A 13 11.56 -0.07 8.18
N THR A 14 11.18 1.21 8.33
CA THR A 14 10.69 1.71 9.63
C THR A 14 9.24 1.33 9.91
N MET A 15 8.37 1.19 8.90
CA MET A 15 6.98 0.78 9.11
C MET A 15 6.80 -0.72 9.34
N LEU A 16 7.63 -1.57 8.72
CA LEU A 16 7.61 -3.02 8.97
C LEU A 16 8.30 -3.41 10.29
N PHE A 17 9.29 -2.64 10.75
CA PHE A 17 9.99 -2.92 12.01
C PHE A 17 9.48 -2.11 13.21
N ALA A 18 8.57 -1.14 13.05
CA ALA A 18 7.92 -0.51 14.20
C ALA A 18 7.01 -1.49 14.99
N GLY A 19 6.62 -2.61 14.38
CA GLY A 19 5.97 -3.74 15.05
C GLY A 19 6.92 -4.89 15.44
N CYS A 20 8.20 -4.81 15.08
CA CYS A 20 9.19 -5.80 15.48
C CYS A 20 9.89 -5.35 16.76
N ALA A 21 9.48 -5.96 17.86
CA ALA A 21 10.20 -6.17 19.11
C ALA A 21 11.52 -5.37 19.23
N LYS A 22 11.41 -4.10 19.64
CA LYS A 22 12.52 -3.44 20.31
C LYS A 22 12.70 -4.13 21.64
N ASN A 23 13.93 -4.50 21.97
CA ASN A 23 14.31 -5.11 23.24
C ASN A 23 14.09 -4.11 24.39
N THR A 24 12.84 -3.92 24.78
CA THR A 24 12.38 -3.12 25.92
C THR A 24 11.51 -4.04 26.75
N SER A 25 11.86 -4.17 28.02
CA SER A 25 11.43 -5.17 29.01
C SER A 25 9.93 -5.18 29.38
N SER A 26 9.06 -4.65 28.53
CA SER A 26 7.60 -4.75 28.60
C SER A 26 7.03 -4.11 27.33
N ILE A 27 6.88 -4.86 26.25
CA ILE A 27 6.02 -4.45 25.14
C ILE A 27 4.67 -5.11 25.41
N ASP A 28 3.68 -4.31 25.76
CA ASP A 28 2.30 -4.80 25.84
C ASP A 28 1.90 -5.32 24.46
N TYR A 29 1.44 -6.57 24.39
CA TYR A 29 0.93 -7.16 23.15
C TYR A 29 -0.48 -7.71 23.38
N ALA A 30 -1.28 -7.76 22.31
CA ALA A 30 -2.56 -8.45 22.35
C ALA A 30 -2.32 -9.90 21.93
N ALA A 31 -2.73 -10.86 22.74
CA ALA A 31 -2.83 -12.25 22.31
C ALA A 31 -4.24 -12.50 21.76
N ALA A 32 -4.33 -13.12 20.59
CA ALA A 32 -5.59 -13.60 20.05
C ALA A 32 -5.67 -15.12 20.15
N PHE A 33 -6.83 -15.62 20.56
CA PHE A 33 -7.13 -17.06 20.56
C PHE A 33 -8.60 -17.31 20.23
N SER A 34 -8.89 -18.50 19.71
CA SER A 34 -10.27 -18.91 19.38
C SER A 34 -10.80 -19.82 20.47
N GLU A 35 -11.85 -19.39 21.17
CA GLU A 35 -12.56 -20.18 22.18
C GLU A 35 -14.04 -20.27 21.81
N ASN A 36 -14.60 -21.48 21.77
CA ASN A 36 -15.99 -21.73 21.37
C ASN A 36 -16.40 -21.10 20.02
N GLY A 37 -15.46 -20.98 19.08
CA GLY A 37 -15.70 -20.39 17.76
C GLY A 37 -15.66 -18.87 17.71
N LEU A 38 -15.37 -18.19 18.83
CA LEU A 38 -15.19 -16.74 18.92
C LEU A 38 -13.71 -16.40 19.11
N THR A 39 -13.25 -15.34 18.44
CA THR A 39 -11.90 -14.79 18.66
C THR A 39 -11.91 -13.89 19.89
N GLN A 40 -11.12 -14.27 20.90
CA GLN A 40 -10.89 -13.49 22.12
C GLN A 40 -9.57 -12.74 21.99
N PHE A 41 -9.53 -11.52 22.53
CA PHE A 41 -8.32 -10.70 22.61
C PHE A 41 -7.99 -10.46 24.07
N GLU A 42 -6.77 -10.80 24.47
CA GLU A 42 -6.25 -10.57 25.81
C GLU A 42 -5.02 -9.68 25.71
N VAL A 43 -4.96 -8.60 26.50
CA VAL A 43 -3.71 -7.83 26.63
C VAL A 43 -2.80 -8.60 27.58
N SER A 44 -1.69 -9.10 27.05
CA SER A 44 -0.68 -9.81 27.83
C SER A 44 0.42 -8.86 28.26
N ASN A 45 0.81 -8.96 29.52
CA ASN A 45 1.98 -8.28 30.09
C ASN A 45 3.25 -9.15 30.01
N GLU A 46 3.16 -10.35 29.43
CA GLU A 46 4.34 -11.19 29.21
C GLU A 46 5.27 -10.52 28.18
N SER A 47 6.56 -10.82 28.25
CA SER A 47 7.52 -10.33 27.25
C SER A 47 7.54 -11.26 26.04
N ILE A 48 7.46 -10.69 24.83
CA ILE A 48 7.73 -11.42 23.58
C ILE A 48 9.12 -12.07 23.67
N ASN A 49 9.20 -13.35 23.35
CA ASN A 49 10.42 -14.15 23.37
C ASN A 49 10.49 -15.07 22.14
N GLU A 50 11.55 -15.87 22.04
CA GLU A 50 11.81 -16.80 20.95
C GLU A 50 10.73 -17.89 20.76
N ASN A 51 9.89 -18.13 21.77
CA ASN A 51 8.79 -19.08 21.72
C ASN A 51 7.45 -18.43 21.33
N SER A 52 7.41 -17.10 21.14
CA SER A 52 6.21 -16.38 20.75
C SER A 52 5.79 -16.74 19.32
N VAL A 53 4.54 -17.16 19.16
CA VAL A 53 3.96 -17.54 17.85
C VAL A 53 3.23 -16.35 17.24
N PHE A 54 3.48 -16.07 15.97
CA PHE A 54 2.87 -14.96 15.24
C PHE A 54 2.05 -15.48 14.05
N GLU A 55 0.94 -14.81 13.76
CA GLU A 55 0.20 -15.08 12.54
C GLU A 55 0.97 -14.56 11.32
N LEU A 56 1.36 -15.46 10.43
CA LEU A 56 2.15 -15.12 9.24
C LEU A 56 1.29 -14.69 8.04
N ALA A 57 -0.04 -14.71 8.19
CA ALA A 57 -1.01 -14.35 7.17
C ALA A 57 -0.64 -14.95 5.80
N SER A 58 -0.60 -14.13 4.75
CA SER A 58 -0.33 -14.57 3.38
C SER A 58 1.06 -15.16 3.13
N ASN A 59 2.00 -15.08 4.07
CA ASN A 59 3.28 -15.80 3.94
C ASN A 59 3.07 -17.33 3.96
N GLY A 60 1.96 -17.82 4.54
CA GLY A 60 1.59 -19.24 4.49
C GLY A 60 1.44 -19.79 3.06
N LYS A 61 1.18 -18.94 2.07
CA LYS A 61 1.07 -19.33 0.65
C LYS A 61 2.39 -19.89 0.11
N VAL A 62 3.53 -19.43 0.62
CA VAL A 62 4.84 -19.95 0.23
C VAL A 62 4.97 -21.42 0.60
N LEU A 63 4.51 -21.80 1.80
CA LEU A 63 4.50 -23.20 2.24
C LEU A 63 3.51 -24.03 1.43
N ALA A 64 2.31 -23.52 1.19
CA ALA A 64 1.31 -24.20 0.37
C ALA A 64 1.81 -24.49 -1.06
N ALA A 65 2.46 -23.50 -1.69
CA ALA A 65 3.07 -23.66 -3.00
C ALA A 65 4.19 -24.70 -2.98
N TYR A 66 5.05 -24.67 -1.96
CA TYR A 66 6.12 -25.66 -1.81
C TYR A 66 5.56 -27.09 -1.66
N ILE A 67 4.53 -27.29 -0.83
CA ILE A 67 3.87 -28.60 -0.66
C ILE A 67 3.25 -29.06 -1.98
N ALA A 68 2.59 -28.17 -2.73
CA ALA A 68 2.06 -28.50 -4.05
C ALA A 68 3.18 -29.00 -5.00
N PHE A 69 4.32 -28.31 -5.03
CA PHE A 69 5.48 -28.74 -5.83
C PHE A 69 6.08 -30.07 -5.35
N LYS A 70 6.14 -30.33 -4.04
CA LYS A 70 6.57 -31.63 -3.52
C LYS A 70 5.67 -32.77 -4.01
N LEU A 71 4.37 -32.55 -4.04
CA LEU A 71 3.42 -33.54 -4.56
C LEU A 71 3.49 -33.69 -6.09
N ILE A 72 3.88 -32.62 -6.81
CA ILE A 72 4.21 -32.69 -8.25
C ILE A 72 5.47 -33.54 -8.48
N ASP A 73 6.53 -33.32 -7.70
CA ASP A 73 7.77 -34.11 -7.78
C ASP A 73 7.52 -35.60 -7.51
N GLU A 74 6.59 -35.90 -6.61
CA GLU A 74 6.15 -37.27 -6.31
C GLU A 74 5.22 -37.88 -7.36
N GLY A 75 4.84 -37.11 -8.40
CA GLY A 75 3.96 -37.55 -9.48
C GLY A 75 2.49 -37.70 -9.08
N LYS A 76 2.09 -37.19 -7.91
CA LYS A 76 0.69 -37.24 -7.43
C LYS A 76 -0.21 -36.25 -8.15
N LEU A 77 0.36 -35.15 -8.63
CA LEU A 77 -0.31 -34.15 -9.47
C LEU A 77 0.68 -33.53 -10.46
N SER A 78 0.18 -32.69 -11.35
CA SER A 78 0.96 -31.92 -12.30
C SER A 78 0.44 -30.48 -12.33
N LEU A 79 1.23 -29.55 -12.88
CA LEU A 79 0.77 -28.17 -13.07
C LEU A 79 -0.53 -28.08 -13.90
N ASN A 80 -0.71 -28.99 -14.87
CA ASN A 80 -1.89 -29.02 -15.75
C ASN A 80 -3.06 -29.83 -15.17
N THR A 81 -2.92 -30.34 -13.94
CA THR A 81 -4.00 -31.11 -13.30
C THR A 81 -5.20 -30.20 -13.07
N GLN A 82 -6.34 -30.53 -13.68
CA GLN A 82 -7.61 -29.85 -13.44
C GLN A 82 -8.05 -30.08 -12.00
N ILE A 83 -8.41 -28.99 -11.30
CA ILE A 83 -8.67 -29.03 -9.86
C ILE A 83 -10.06 -29.59 -9.53
N ALA A 84 -11.05 -29.38 -10.40
CA ALA A 84 -12.46 -29.64 -10.10
C ALA A 84 -12.76 -31.08 -9.65
N GLN A 85 -12.05 -32.06 -10.20
CA GLN A 85 -12.22 -33.48 -9.86
C GLN A 85 -11.74 -33.85 -8.45
N TYR A 86 -10.95 -32.99 -7.81
CA TYR A 86 -10.40 -33.21 -6.47
C TYR A 86 -11.02 -32.30 -5.41
N LEU A 87 -11.95 -31.42 -5.79
CA LEU A 87 -12.57 -30.49 -4.85
C LEU A 87 -13.77 -31.12 -4.15
N ASP A 88 -14.00 -30.73 -2.91
CA ASP A 88 -15.25 -31.04 -2.24
C ASP A 88 -16.42 -30.35 -2.96
N SER A 89 -17.60 -30.95 -2.86
CA SER A 89 -18.83 -30.40 -3.44
C SER A 89 -19.15 -28.98 -2.97
N SER A 90 -18.69 -28.60 -1.77
CA SER A 90 -18.84 -27.26 -1.22
C SER A 90 -18.06 -26.18 -1.98
N TYR A 91 -16.93 -26.55 -2.62
CA TYR A 91 -16.07 -25.67 -3.42
C TYR A 91 -16.52 -25.57 -4.89
N LEU A 92 -17.33 -26.51 -5.37
CA LEU A 92 -17.80 -26.52 -6.75
C LEU A 92 -18.85 -25.42 -7.02
N THR A 93 -18.84 -24.93 -8.26
CA THR A 93 -19.79 -23.95 -8.82
C THR A 93 -20.33 -24.46 -10.15
N SER A 94 -21.46 -23.92 -10.59
CA SER A 94 -22.05 -24.23 -11.90
C SER A 94 -21.39 -23.50 -13.08
N ASP A 95 -20.46 -22.58 -12.80
CA ASP A 95 -19.69 -21.88 -13.84
C ASP A 95 -18.81 -22.89 -14.60
N PRO A 96 -18.95 -23.01 -15.93
CA PRO A 96 -18.17 -23.97 -16.73
C PRO A 96 -16.66 -23.73 -16.64
N GLN A 97 -16.21 -22.49 -16.39
CA GLN A 97 -14.80 -22.16 -16.23
C GLN A 97 -14.14 -22.91 -15.07
N MET A 98 -14.92 -23.39 -14.09
CA MET A 98 -14.39 -24.21 -12.99
C MET A 98 -13.67 -25.47 -13.48
N GLN A 99 -14.09 -26.03 -14.61
CA GLN A 99 -13.46 -27.22 -15.21
C GLN A 99 -12.13 -26.90 -15.91
N GLU A 100 -11.86 -25.63 -16.19
CA GLU A 100 -10.66 -25.17 -16.90
C GLU A 100 -9.52 -24.81 -15.95
N ILE A 101 -9.81 -24.61 -14.66
CA ILE A 101 -8.81 -24.22 -13.67
C ILE A 101 -7.88 -25.40 -13.36
N THR A 102 -6.58 -25.17 -13.50
CA THR A 102 -5.54 -26.13 -13.13
C THR A 102 -4.74 -25.66 -11.91
N VAL A 103 -3.86 -26.53 -11.42
CA VAL A 103 -2.91 -26.21 -10.34
C VAL A 103 -2.06 -24.99 -10.71
N TYR A 104 -1.68 -24.85 -11.98
CA TYR A 104 -0.90 -23.71 -12.48
C TYR A 104 -1.62 -22.37 -12.24
N GLU A 105 -2.90 -22.27 -12.61
CA GLU A 105 -3.69 -21.04 -12.41
C GLU A 105 -3.91 -20.70 -10.93
N LEU A 106 -3.97 -21.70 -10.04
CA LEU A 106 -4.04 -21.45 -8.60
C LEU A 106 -2.72 -20.87 -8.07
N LEU A 107 -1.59 -21.49 -8.43
CA LEU A 107 -0.26 -21.12 -7.94
C LEU A 107 0.20 -19.73 -8.43
N ASN A 108 -0.13 -19.38 -9.68
CA ASN A 108 0.29 -18.11 -10.29
C ASN A 108 -0.73 -16.96 -10.10
N HIS A 109 -1.81 -17.21 -9.36
CA HIS A 109 -2.93 -16.28 -9.18
C HIS A 109 -3.63 -15.85 -10.48
N SER A 110 -3.86 -16.75 -11.44
CA SER A 110 -4.64 -16.47 -12.66
C SER A 110 -5.95 -17.25 -12.76
N ALA A 111 -6.39 -17.93 -11.70
CA ALA A 111 -7.66 -18.67 -11.67
C ALA A 111 -8.93 -17.77 -11.60
N GLY A 112 -8.76 -16.47 -11.36
CA GLY A 112 -9.86 -15.50 -11.37
C GLY A 112 -10.70 -15.42 -10.09
N PHE A 113 -10.27 -16.04 -9.00
CA PHE A 113 -10.97 -15.99 -7.71
C PHE A 113 -10.77 -14.67 -6.95
N SER A 114 -11.56 -14.47 -5.87
CA SER A 114 -11.49 -13.28 -5.01
C SER A 114 -10.18 -13.20 -4.20
N PRO A 115 -9.65 -12.00 -3.92
CA PRO A 115 -8.55 -11.81 -2.97
C PRO A 115 -8.94 -12.16 -1.53
N SER A 116 -10.20 -11.95 -1.14
CA SER A 116 -10.65 -12.06 0.25
C SER A 116 -11.59 -13.24 0.45
N TYR A 117 -11.48 -13.86 1.63
CA TYR A 117 -12.33 -14.93 2.15
C TYR A 117 -12.99 -14.51 3.48
N GLU A 118 -13.08 -13.21 3.76
CA GLU A 118 -13.55 -12.63 5.03
C GLU A 118 -15.02 -13.00 5.36
N PHE A 119 -15.81 -13.33 4.34
CA PHE A 119 -17.19 -13.82 4.49
C PHE A 119 -17.36 -15.29 4.08
N GLY A 120 -16.27 -16.06 4.07
CA GLY A 120 -16.23 -17.44 3.62
C GLY A 120 -15.70 -17.59 2.19
N ILE A 121 -15.88 -18.77 1.61
CA ILE A 121 -15.38 -19.11 0.28
C ILE A 121 -16.32 -18.51 -0.78
N ASP A 122 -15.88 -17.41 -1.39
CA ASP A 122 -16.53 -16.84 -2.57
C ASP A 122 -16.20 -17.67 -3.81
N LYS A 123 -17.20 -18.40 -4.32
CA LYS A 123 -17.06 -19.32 -5.45
C LYS A 123 -17.12 -18.67 -6.82
N LYS A 124 -17.23 -17.34 -6.88
CA LYS A 124 -17.35 -16.61 -8.14
C LYS A 124 -16.00 -16.55 -8.86
N ILE A 125 -16.03 -16.86 -10.16
CA ILE A 125 -14.90 -16.67 -11.08
C ILE A 125 -15.08 -15.29 -11.73
N TYR A 126 -14.17 -14.36 -11.42
CA TYR A 126 -14.26 -12.96 -11.84
C TYR A 126 -13.57 -12.66 -13.16
N THR A 127 -12.59 -13.48 -13.54
CA THR A 127 -11.82 -13.34 -14.78
C THR A 127 -11.60 -14.72 -15.37
N VAL A 128 -11.46 -14.77 -16.69
CA VAL A 128 -11.18 -16.03 -17.41
C VAL A 128 -9.89 -16.66 -16.84
N PRO A 129 -9.94 -17.95 -16.42
CA PRO A 129 -8.76 -18.65 -15.93
C PRO A 129 -7.60 -18.60 -16.93
N GLY A 130 -6.40 -18.27 -16.45
CA GLY A 130 -5.19 -18.23 -17.27
C GLY A 130 -4.95 -16.92 -18.03
N GLU A 131 -5.94 -16.04 -18.19
CA GLU A 131 -5.76 -14.81 -18.97
C GLU A 131 -5.15 -13.66 -18.17
N ASN A 132 -5.53 -13.49 -16.91
CA ASN A 132 -5.18 -12.30 -16.12
C ASN A 132 -4.68 -12.69 -14.72
N PHE A 133 -3.61 -12.02 -14.28
CA PHE A 133 -3.20 -12.08 -12.89
C PHE A 133 -4.22 -11.35 -12.00
N ARG A 134 -4.68 -12.06 -10.96
CA ARG A 134 -5.55 -11.56 -9.91
C ARG A 134 -5.18 -12.24 -8.60
N TYR A 135 -4.46 -11.51 -7.74
CA TYR A 135 -4.12 -12.00 -6.40
C TYR A 135 -5.34 -12.59 -5.69
N SER A 136 -5.21 -13.81 -5.20
CA SER A 136 -6.34 -14.56 -4.65
C SER A 136 -5.95 -15.34 -3.39
N GLY A 137 -6.57 -14.96 -2.26
CA GLY A 137 -6.58 -15.78 -1.05
C GLY A 137 -7.49 -17.00 -1.21
N VAL A 138 -8.65 -16.82 -1.84
CA VAL A 138 -9.60 -17.91 -2.11
C VAL A 138 -8.98 -19.00 -2.97
N GLY A 139 -8.21 -18.67 -4.02
CA GLY A 139 -7.51 -19.66 -4.85
C GLY A 139 -6.58 -20.56 -4.05
N TYR A 140 -5.95 -20.05 -2.98
CA TYR A 140 -5.13 -20.88 -2.09
C TYR A 140 -5.96 -21.75 -1.13
N MET A 141 -7.21 -21.38 -0.83
CA MET A 141 -8.14 -22.28 -0.13
C MET A 141 -8.55 -23.45 -1.03
N TYR A 142 -8.80 -23.18 -2.32
CA TYR A 142 -9.04 -24.23 -3.32
C TYR A 142 -7.82 -25.14 -3.48
N LEU A 143 -6.61 -24.56 -3.51
CA LEU A 143 -5.37 -25.33 -3.54
C LEU A 143 -5.27 -26.23 -2.30
N GLN A 144 -5.44 -25.69 -1.10
CA GLN A 144 -5.43 -26.46 0.14
C GLN A 144 -6.42 -27.64 0.08
N ASN A 145 -7.68 -27.39 -0.24
CA ASN A 145 -8.71 -28.43 -0.31
C ASN A 145 -8.35 -29.53 -1.31
N MET A 146 -7.85 -29.14 -2.48
CA MET A 146 -7.38 -30.08 -3.49
C MET A 146 -6.21 -30.95 -2.96
N LEU A 147 -5.22 -30.34 -2.30
CA LEU A 147 -4.07 -31.08 -1.76
C LEU A 147 -4.50 -32.07 -0.67
N GLU A 148 -5.43 -31.66 0.20
CA GLU A 148 -6.00 -32.53 1.24
C GLU A 148 -6.74 -33.72 0.62
N ASN A 149 -7.54 -33.48 -0.41
CA ASN A 149 -8.31 -34.53 -1.09
C ASN A 149 -7.46 -35.46 -1.95
N VAL A 150 -6.42 -34.96 -2.61
CA VAL A 150 -5.47 -35.81 -3.35
C VAL A 150 -4.71 -36.74 -2.42
N THR A 151 -4.37 -36.29 -1.21
CA THR A 151 -3.49 -37.01 -0.29
C THR A 151 -4.22 -37.75 0.82
N GLN A 152 -5.49 -37.42 1.06
CA GLN A 152 -6.30 -37.87 2.20
C GLN A 152 -5.65 -37.52 3.56
N LYS A 153 -4.90 -36.41 3.60
CA LYS A 153 -4.23 -35.87 4.79
C LYS A 153 -4.69 -34.43 5.01
N SER A 154 -4.77 -34.00 6.26
CA SER A 154 -4.99 -32.57 6.55
C SER A 154 -3.80 -31.74 6.07
N PHE A 155 -4.03 -30.46 5.79
CA PHE A 155 -2.96 -29.56 5.38
C PHE A 155 -1.88 -29.41 6.46
N GLU A 156 -2.26 -29.45 7.74
CA GLU A 156 -1.29 -29.51 8.84
C GLU A 156 -0.38 -30.75 8.76
N ALA A 157 -0.96 -31.93 8.49
CA ALA A 157 -0.17 -33.15 8.35
C ALA A 157 0.80 -33.05 7.16
N LEU A 158 0.37 -32.45 6.04
CA LEU A 158 1.24 -32.18 4.90
C LEU A 158 2.35 -31.18 5.24
N ALA A 159 2.04 -30.12 5.97
CA ALA A 159 3.01 -29.13 6.40
C ALA A 159 4.03 -29.73 7.37
N LEU A 160 3.61 -30.57 8.32
CA LEU A 160 4.49 -31.32 9.21
C LEU A 160 5.43 -32.23 8.42
N GLU A 161 4.89 -33.04 7.51
CA GLU A 161 5.65 -34.02 6.75
C GLU A 161 6.68 -33.39 5.80
N TYR A 162 6.26 -32.39 5.03
CA TYR A 162 7.10 -31.83 3.96
C TYR A 162 7.94 -30.63 4.38
N VAL A 163 7.55 -29.91 5.43
CA VAL A 163 8.18 -28.64 5.81
C VAL A 163 8.67 -28.65 7.25
N PHE A 164 7.77 -28.76 8.23
CA PHE A 164 8.13 -28.46 9.61
C PHE A 164 9.06 -29.49 10.23
N VAL A 165 8.81 -30.80 10.06
CA VAL A 165 9.70 -31.84 10.59
C VAL A 165 11.07 -31.84 9.89
N PRO A 166 11.16 -31.83 8.54
CA PRO A 166 12.46 -31.80 7.86
C PRO A 166 13.31 -30.55 8.18
N LEU A 167 12.67 -29.40 8.38
CA LEU A 167 13.35 -28.14 8.66
C LEU A 167 13.47 -27.81 10.16
N LYS A 168 13.00 -28.70 11.05
CA LYS A 168 13.00 -28.52 12.51
C LYS A 168 12.27 -27.25 12.97
N MET A 169 11.14 -26.94 12.34
CA MET A 169 10.28 -25.81 12.68
C MET A 169 9.26 -26.22 13.76
N GLU A 170 9.76 -26.48 14.98
CA GLU A 170 8.97 -27.06 16.07
C GLU A 170 7.88 -26.12 16.64
N ASN A 171 7.97 -24.82 16.36
CA ASN A 171 7.03 -23.80 16.82
C ASN A 171 6.22 -23.19 15.65
N SER A 172 5.83 -24.02 14.68
CA SER A 172 5.05 -23.62 13.50
C SER A 172 3.88 -24.58 13.28
N THR A 173 2.71 -24.03 12.99
CA THR A 173 1.48 -24.81 12.78
C THR A 173 0.49 -24.02 11.91
N PHE A 174 -0.34 -24.72 11.14
CA PHE A 174 -1.55 -24.22 10.48
C PHE A 174 -2.81 -24.46 11.31
N GLU A 175 -2.73 -25.15 12.44
CA GLU A 175 -3.83 -25.27 13.39
C GLU A 175 -4.03 -23.97 14.19
N LYS A 176 -5.20 -23.85 14.82
CA LYS A 176 -5.50 -22.72 15.70
C LYS A 176 -4.56 -22.75 16.90
N SER A 177 -3.75 -21.71 17.05
CA SER A 177 -2.84 -21.50 18.18
C SER A 177 -3.05 -20.11 18.78
N LYS A 178 -2.59 -19.91 20.03
CA LYS A 178 -2.56 -18.57 20.65
C LYS A 178 -1.48 -17.76 19.94
N THR A 179 -1.87 -16.73 19.22
CA THR A 179 -0.93 -15.88 18.47
C THR A 179 -0.73 -14.55 19.18
N VAL A 180 0.51 -14.07 19.13
CA VAL A 180 0.87 -12.72 19.52
C VAL A 180 0.54 -11.79 18.36
N LEU A 181 -0.33 -10.82 18.62
CA LEU A 181 -0.57 -9.69 17.74
C LEU A 181 0.21 -8.50 18.29
N PRO A 182 1.09 -7.87 17.48
CA PRO A 182 1.72 -6.64 17.90
C PRO A 182 0.64 -5.62 18.22
N HIS A 183 0.63 -5.12 19.46
CA HIS A 183 -0.30 -4.08 19.87
C HIS A 183 0.10 -2.79 19.17
N MET A 184 -0.52 -2.51 18.03
CA MET A 184 -0.52 -1.15 17.50
C MET A 184 -1.55 -0.36 18.30
N GLU A 185 -1.08 0.43 19.26
CA GLU A 185 -1.92 1.46 19.88
C GLU A 185 -2.53 2.33 18.76
N LEU A 186 -3.82 2.14 18.50
CA LEU A 186 -4.56 2.86 17.46
C LEU A 186 -4.46 4.38 17.66
N SER A 187 -4.29 4.83 18.92
CA SER A 187 -4.04 6.21 19.32
C SER A 187 -2.80 6.80 18.64
N ASN A 188 -1.71 6.03 18.55
CA ASN A 188 -0.43 6.54 18.07
C ASN A 188 -0.41 6.73 16.55
N VAL A 189 -1.08 5.87 15.78
CA VAL A 189 -1.19 6.04 14.32
C VAL A 189 -1.99 7.31 13.97
N LEU A 190 -3.11 7.54 14.65
CA LEU A 190 -3.90 8.77 14.52
C LEU A 190 -3.12 10.02 14.97
N LEU A 191 -2.35 9.90 16.05
CA LEU A 191 -1.55 10.99 16.61
C LEU A 191 -0.35 11.32 15.69
N TYR A 192 0.39 10.33 15.21
CA TYR A 192 1.51 10.53 14.29
C TYR A 192 1.06 11.06 12.93
N SER A 193 -0.02 10.52 12.35
CA SER A 193 -0.56 11.03 11.09
C SER A 193 -1.01 12.49 11.21
N SER A 194 -1.63 12.85 12.35
CA SER A 194 -2.00 14.24 12.66
C SER A 194 -0.77 15.14 12.84
N LEU A 195 0.24 14.71 13.59
CA LEU A 195 1.47 15.48 13.81
C LEU A 195 2.25 15.74 12.52
N ILE A 196 2.37 14.73 11.66
CA ILE A 196 3.03 14.86 10.35
C ILE A 196 2.28 15.87 9.48
N PHE A 197 0.94 15.80 9.46
CA PHE A 197 0.11 16.75 8.73
C PHE A 197 0.32 18.20 9.21
N PHE A 198 0.32 18.43 10.53
CA PHE A 198 0.57 19.75 11.09
C PHE A 198 2.00 20.25 10.80
N ALA A 199 3.00 19.39 10.91
CA ALA A 199 4.39 19.76 10.62
C ALA A 199 4.57 20.19 9.16
N VAL A 200 4.01 19.44 8.22
CA VAL A 200 4.04 19.77 6.79
C VAL A 200 3.29 21.08 6.51
N TYR A 201 2.13 21.28 7.13
CA TYR A 201 1.36 22.51 7.00
C TYR A 201 2.15 23.75 7.46
N TRP A 202 2.77 23.68 8.64
CA TRP A 202 3.58 24.79 9.17
C TRP A 202 4.83 25.04 8.34
N LEU A 203 5.48 23.99 7.82
CA LEU A 203 6.62 24.13 6.92
C LEU A 203 6.23 24.87 5.63
N LEU A 204 5.10 24.49 5.01
CA LEU A 204 4.59 25.17 3.81
C LEU A 204 4.23 26.63 4.11
N ARG A 205 3.62 26.92 5.27
CA ARG A 205 3.34 28.29 5.73
C ARG A 205 4.60 29.12 5.90
N LEU A 206 5.65 28.53 6.48
CA LEU A 206 6.94 29.18 6.65
C LEU A 206 7.56 29.52 5.29
N ILE A 207 7.53 28.57 4.34
CA ILE A 207 8.04 28.78 2.98
C ILE A 207 7.29 29.90 2.26
N ILE A 208 5.94 29.91 2.32
CA ILE A 208 5.10 30.97 1.71
C ILE A 208 5.38 32.33 2.36
N THR A 209 5.57 32.36 3.67
CA THR A 209 5.86 33.61 4.40
C THR A 209 7.25 34.14 4.02
N ILE A 210 8.27 33.28 3.99
CA ILE A 210 9.63 33.64 3.59
C ILE A 210 9.64 34.13 2.13
N THR A 211 9.04 33.38 1.20
CA THR A 211 8.95 33.79 -0.20
C THR A 211 8.18 35.10 -0.36
N GLY A 212 7.05 35.28 0.35
CA GLY A 212 6.30 36.53 0.38
C GLY A 212 7.12 37.72 0.93
N CYS A 213 7.91 37.51 1.98
CA CYS A 213 8.82 38.51 2.53
C CYS A 213 9.97 38.86 1.56
N CYS A 214 10.52 37.85 0.87
CA CYS A 214 11.55 38.05 -0.16
C CYS A 214 11.01 38.84 -1.35
N ILE A 215 9.79 38.55 -1.80
CA ILE A 215 9.13 39.25 -2.92
C ILE A 215 8.71 40.67 -2.53
N LYS A 216 8.35 40.94 -1.26
CA LYS A 216 7.96 42.29 -0.78
C LYS A 216 9.12 43.26 -0.56
N ARG A 217 10.38 42.80 -0.59
CA ARG A 217 11.54 43.68 -0.34
C ARG A 217 11.75 44.83 -1.35
N PRO A 218 11.22 44.84 -2.59
CA PRO A 218 11.26 46.04 -3.44
C PRO A 218 9.92 46.83 -3.53
N VAL A 219 8.79 46.32 -3.03
CA VAL A 219 7.46 46.93 -3.28
C VAL A 219 6.84 47.51 -2.00
N ARG A 220 7.52 48.48 -1.37
CA ARG A 220 7.07 49.13 -0.14
C ARG A 220 6.50 50.53 -0.42
N LYS A 221 5.43 50.67 -1.22
CA LYS A 221 4.78 52.00 -1.41
C LYS A 221 3.25 52.04 -1.56
N SER A 222 2.49 50.95 -1.38
CA SER A 222 1.01 51.03 -1.39
C SER A 222 0.33 50.32 -0.20
N LYS A 223 -0.39 51.08 0.62
CA LYS A 223 -1.18 50.58 1.77
C LYS A 223 -2.32 49.63 1.34
N LYS A 224 -2.90 49.81 0.14
CA LYS A 224 -4.00 48.97 -0.38
C LYS A 224 -3.56 47.54 -0.72
N LEU A 225 -2.32 47.37 -1.20
CA LEU A 225 -1.81 46.04 -1.62
C LEU A 225 -1.48 45.14 -0.41
N ASN A 226 -1.07 45.74 0.72
CA ASN A 226 -0.83 45.00 1.95
C ASN A 226 -2.13 44.48 2.60
N LEU A 227 -3.23 45.25 2.49
CA LEU A 227 -4.52 44.82 3.03
C LEU A 227 -5.09 43.63 2.23
N LEU A 228 -4.95 43.65 0.90
CA LEU A 228 -5.42 42.56 0.03
C LEU A 228 -4.71 41.23 0.34
N CYS A 229 -3.37 41.24 0.47
CA CYS A 229 -2.61 40.03 0.80
C CYS A 229 -2.91 39.46 2.20
N ILE A 230 -3.25 40.31 3.16
CA ILE A 230 -3.63 39.88 4.51
C ILE A 230 -5.02 39.22 4.48
N VAL A 231 -5.96 39.80 3.72
CA VAL A 231 -7.30 39.24 3.54
C VAL A 231 -7.26 37.92 2.77
N ASP A 232 -6.42 37.80 1.73
CA ASP A 232 -6.23 36.53 1.00
C ASP A 232 -5.61 35.44 1.88
N SER A 233 -4.59 35.77 2.67
CA SER A 233 -3.97 34.82 3.61
C SER A 233 -4.94 34.37 4.71
N ALA A 234 -5.79 35.28 5.19
CA ALA A 234 -6.83 34.98 6.16
C ALA A 234 -7.96 34.13 5.54
N GLY A 235 -8.39 34.44 4.31
CA GLY A 235 -9.36 33.65 3.56
C GLY A 235 -8.88 32.23 3.31
N CYS A 236 -7.62 32.04 2.90
CA CYS A 236 -7.02 30.71 2.74
C CYS A 236 -6.94 29.94 4.06
N ASN A 237 -6.70 30.61 5.19
CA ASN A 237 -6.70 29.97 6.52
C ASN A 237 -8.10 29.50 6.93
N VAL A 238 -9.11 30.35 6.76
CA VAL A 238 -10.50 30.01 7.11
C VAL A 238 -11.03 28.91 6.20
N CYS A 239 -10.76 28.98 4.89
CA CYS A 239 -11.12 27.89 3.97
C CYS A 239 -10.39 26.58 4.32
N PHE A 240 -9.11 26.61 4.70
CA PHE A 240 -8.37 25.39 5.05
C PHE A 240 -8.88 24.75 6.36
N VAL A 241 -9.18 25.55 7.38
CA VAL A 241 -9.79 25.06 8.64
C VAL A 241 -11.19 24.50 8.39
N MET A 242 -11.99 25.17 7.56
CA MET A 242 -13.30 24.66 7.15
C MET A 242 -13.18 23.36 6.34
N ILE A 243 -12.21 23.25 5.43
CA ILE A 243 -11.94 22.03 4.63
C ILE A 243 -11.50 20.87 5.54
N PHE A 244 -10.67 21.12 6.56
CA PHE A 244 -10.25 20.12 7.54
C PHE A 244 -11.41 19.61 8.40
N LEU A 245 -12.33 20.50 8.78
CA LEU A 245 -13.54 20.13 9.51
C LEU A 245 -14.58 19.41 8.62
N PHE A 246 -14.57 19.66 7.31
CA PHE A 246 -15.61 19.15 6.40
C PHE A 246 -15.25 17.86 5.66
N PHE A 247 -13.97 17.48 5.51
CA PHE A 247 -13.60 16.35 4.65
C PHE A 247 -13.03 15.12 5.35
N LYS A 248 -13.92 14.14 5.55
CA LYS A 248 -13.66 12.75 5.13
C LYS A 248 -13.44 12.74 3.60
N SER A 249 -12.17 12.59 3.23
CA SER A 249 -11.56 12.23 1.94
C SER A 249 -12.47 11.97 0.71
N SER A 250 -12.44 12.87 -0.29
CA SER A 250 -12.37 12.54 -1.74
C SER A 250 -12.61 13.75 -2.67
N LEU A 251 -13.46 14.72 -2.33
CA LEU A 251 -13.71 15.89 -3.19
C LEU A 251 -12.55 16.91 -3.23
N CYS A 252 -11.60 16.83 -2.29
CA CYS A 252 -10.53 17.82 -2.13
C CYS A 252 -9.52 17.81 -3.30
N PHE A 253 -9.27 16.64 -3.89
CA PHE A 253 -8.35 16.50 -5.01
C PHE A 253 -8.85 17.24 -6.26
N TRP A 254 -10.15 17.17 -6.51
CA TRP A 254 -10.77 17.76 -7.70
C TRP A 254 -10.90 19.29 -7.61
N ASN A 255 -11.22 19.83 -6.42
CA ASN A 255 -11.29 21.28 -6.22
C ASN A 255 -9.91 21.96 -6.23
N TYR A 256 -8.87 21.26 -5.75
CA TYR A 256 -7.49 21.76 -5.83
C TYR A 256 -7.00 21.84 -7.29
N LEU A 257 -7.33 20.83 -8.11
CA LEU A 257 -7.02 20.84 -9.55
C LEU A 257 -7.74 22.00 -10.27
N ALA A 258 -9.02 22.22 -9.96
CA ALA A 258 -9.82 23.31 -10.52
C ALA A 258 -9.27 24.71 -10.16
N PHE A 259 -8.72 24.86 -8.95
CA PHE A 259 -8.10 26.11 -8.50
C PHE A 259 -6.78 26.40 -9.23
N ILE A 260 -5.93 25.40 -9.46
CA ILE A 260 -4.70 25.55 -10.25
C ILE A 260 -5.04 25.97 -11.69
N CYS A 261 -6.03 25.32 -12.31
CA CYS A 261 -6.47 25.67 -13.66
C CYS A 261 -6.95 27.13 -13.77
N ASN A 262 -7.75 27.61 -12.81
CA ASN A 262 -8.22 29.00 -12.77
C ASN A 262 -7.09 30.01 -12.51
N SER A 263 -6.11 29.63 -11.68
CA SER A 263 -4.94 30.48 -11.39
C SER A 263 -4.03 30.64 -12.62
N VAL A 264 -3.85 29.58 -13.41
CA VAL A 264 -3.12 29.62 -14.67
C VAL A 264 -3.87 30.43 -15.74
N ASP A 265 -5.20 30.35 -15.77
CA ASP A 265 -6.02 31.12 -16.72
C ASP A 265 -6.05 32.64 -16.38
N MET A 266 -6.02 32.98 -15.09
CA MET A 266 -5.82 34.36 -14.62
C MET A 266 -4.43 34.91 -15.00
N LEU A 267 -3.39 34.08 -14.92
CA LEU A 267 -2.04 34.45 -15.38
C LEU A 267 -1.96 34.67 -16.90
N LYS A 268 -2.74 33.92 -17.69
CA LYS A 268 -2.84 34.13 -19.14
C LYS A 268 -3.58 35.42 -19.51
N LYS A 269 -4.59 35.82 -18.73
CA LYS A 269 -5.40 37.04 -18.98
C LYS A 269 -4.68 38.35 -18.66
N HIS A 270 -3.61 38.33 -17.87
CA HIS A 270 -2.81 39.51 -17.53
C HIS A 270 -1.41 39.52 -18.17
N LYS A 271 -1.29 39.13 -19.46
CA LYS A 271 -0.04 39.18 -20.25
C LYS A 271 0.67 40.54 -20.27
N VAL A 272 -0.06 41.64 -20.08
CA VAL A 272 0.49 43.01 -20.14
C VAL A 272 1.37 43.36 -18.93
N LEU A 273 1.11 42.78 -17.75
CA LEU A 273 1.92 43.05 -16.56
C LEU A 273 3.27 42.30 -16.56
N PHE A 274 3.33 41.12 -17.18
CA PHE A 274 4.56 40.32 -17.22
C PHE A 274 5.61 40.92 -18.19
N LEU A 275 5.17 41.48 -19.33
CA LEU A 275 6.06 42.13 -20.30
C LEU A 275 6.61 43.49 -19.83
N HIS A 276 5.94 44.18 -18.90
CA HIS A 276 6.42 45.44 -18.33
C HIS A 276 7.54 45.22 -17.28
N TYR A 277 7.57 44.04 -16.65
CA TYR A 277 8.61 43.65 -15.69
C TYR A 277 9.88 43.13 -16.38
N ALA A 278 9.74 42.42 -17.51
CA ALA A 278 10.86 41.92 -18.30
C ALA A 278 11.63 43.01 -19.08
N ARG A 279 11.04 44.19 -19.29
CA ARG A 279 11.65 45.28 -20.09
C ARG A 279 12.49 46.27 -19.26
N ASN A 280 12.37 46.27 -17.93
CA ASN A 280 13.05 47.24 -17.04
C ASN A 280 14.19 46.65 -16.19
N TYR A 281 14.43 45.34 -16.25
CA TYR A 281 15.56 44.70 -15.57
C TYR A 281 16.33 43.81 -16.54
N GLY A 282 17.02 44.46 -17.48
CA GLY A 282 18.11 43.84 -18.21
C GLY A 282 19.34 43.76 -17.30
N CYS A 283 19.67 42.56 -16.83
CA CYS A 283 21.04 42.19 -16.51
C CYS A 283 21.40 41.01 -17.40
N PHE A 284 22.30 41.28 -18.35
CA PHE A 284 22.94 40.28 -19.18
C PHE A 284 23.59 39.21 -18.29
N LEU A 285 23.29 37.95 -18.58
CA LEU A 285 24.23 36.87 -18.39
C LEU A 285 24.46 36.25 -19.76
N HIS A 286 25.53 36.73 -20.39
CA HIS A 286 26.18 36.05 -21.50
C HIS A 286 26.72 34.71 -20.98
N ILE A 287 26.29 33.61 -21.59
CA ILE A 287 27.14 32.42 -21.70
C ILE A 287 27.32 32.17 -23.19
N SER A 288 28.57 32.27 -23.63
CA SER A 288 29.00 31.84 -24.96
C SER A 288 28.95 30.32 -25.05
N ALA A 289 28.38 29.81 -26.13
CA ALA A 289 28.85 28.58 -26.73
C ALA A 289 28.85 28.79 -28.25
N TYR A 290 30.05 28.79 -28.83
CA TYR A 290 30.26 28.77 -30.27
C TYR A 290 30.59 27.31 -30.65
N SER A 291 29.77 26.71 -31.51
CA SER A 291 30.22 25.94 -32.67
C SER A 291 29.01 25.66 -33.58
N ALA A 292 29.05 26.27 -34.77
CA ALA A 292 28.12 26.16 -35.90
C ALA A 292 28.25 24.79 -36.62
N PRO A 293 27.73 24.57 -37.85
CA PRO A 293 26.63 25.20 -38.59
C PRO A 293 25.62 24.17 -39.12
N THR A 294 24.42 24.62 -39.51
CA THR A 294 23.80 24.15 -40.77
C THR A 294 22.90 25.26 -41.30
N ASP A 295 23.36 25.89 -42.38
CA ASP A 295 22.56 26.35 -43.53
C ASP A 295 21.37 25.40 -43.79
N CYS A 296 20.22 25.79 -44.33
CA CYS A 296 19.91 26.90 -45.21
C CYS A 296 18.37 27.07 -45.28
N SER A 297 17.89 28.26 -45.61
CA SER A 297 16.58 28.48 -46.23
C SER A 297 16.75 28.73 -47.73
N TYR A 298 15.88 28.12 -48.54
CA TYR A 298 15.40 28.60 -49.84
C TYR A 298 16.42 28.97 -50.95
N LYS A 299 16.75 27.98 -51.79
CA LYS A 299 16.51 27.90 -53.25
C LYS A 299 17.21 26.67 -53.83
#